data_AF-A0A1G1EBN3-F1
#
_entry.id   AF-A0A1G1EBN3-F1
#
_cell.length_a   1.000
_cell.length_b   1.000
_cell.length_c   1.000
_cell.angle_alpha   90.00
_cell.angle_beta   90.00
_cell.angle_gamma   90.00
#
_symmetry.space_group_name_H-M   'P 1'
#
loop_
_entity.id
_entity.type
_entity.pdbx_description
1 polymer ?
#
loop_
_entity_poly.entity_id
_entity_poly.type
_entity_poly.pdbx_seq_one_letter_code
_entity_poly.pdbx_strand_id
1 'polypeptide(L)'
;MYAYIEWGSQGKTQVGNAPIITSLPGNVPSHRRHYVQQSEYTICAEKTKQGVMYMLHENAFAGAEEGENLLWKFTLPISERINVLKILDNMNINSLALFDTEDSLMETVVLREFYLNKEHL
;
A
#
# COMPACT_ATOMS: atom_id res chain seq x y z
N MET A 1 -10.36 0.66 5.02
CA MET A 1 -9.10 0.71 4.28
C MET A 1 -9.12 1.91 3.35
N TYR A 2 -7.98 2.55 3.12
CA TYR A 2 -7.84 3.62 2.13
C TYR A 2 -6.87 3.15 1.05
N ALA A 3 -7.12 3.51 -0.21
CA ALA A 3 -6.15 3.40 -1.28
C ALA A 3 -6.15 4.71 -2.06
N TYR A 4 -5.00 5.11 -2.57
CA TYR A 4 -4.91 6.28 -3.41
C TYR A 4 -4.03 5.99 -4.62
N ILE A 5 -4.24 6.78 -5.67
CA ILE A 5 -3.39 6.79 -6.85
C ILE A 5 -2.74 8.16 -6.93
N GLU A 6 -1.41 8.16 -7.01
CA GLU A 6 -0.61 9.38 -7.15
C GLU A 6 -0.94 10.06 -8.47
N TRP A 7 -0.89 9.36 -9.61
CA TRP A 7 -1.10 9.94 -10.94
C TRP A 7 -2.48 9.56 -11.47
N GLY A 8 -3.43 10.49 -11.45
CA GLY A 8 -4.73 10.33 -12.10
C GLY A 8 -4.64 10.28 -13.64
N SER A 9 -5.76 10.54 -14.32
CA SER A 9 -5.83 10.51 -15.79
C SER A 9 -5.15 11.70 -16.49
N GLN A 10 -4.68 12.69 -15.73
CA GLN A 10 -4.04 13.90 -16.23
C GLN A 10 -2.62 14.00 -15.65
N GLY A 11 -1.69 14.60 -16.40
CA GLY A 11 -0.34 14.85 -15.90
C GLY A 11 -0.35 15.82 -14.71
N LYS A 12 0.42 15.55 -13.66
CA LYS A 12 0.52 16.47 -12.52
C LYS A 12 1.24 17.75 -12.94
N THR A 13 0.64 18.89 -12.63
CA THR A 13 1.32 20.18 -12.74
C THR A 13 1.48 20.75 -11.34
N GLN A 14 2.71 21.04 -10.93
CA GLN A 14 2.91 21.70 -9.64
C GLN A 14 2.45 23.17 -9.74
N VAL A 15 1.25 23.47 -9.22
CA VAL A 15 0.78 24.85 -9.06
C VAL A 15 1.22 25.38 -7.69
N GLY A 16 2.24 26.24 -7.69
CA GLY A 16 2.68 26.97 -6.48
C GLY A 16 3.31 26.10 -5.38
N ASN A 17 3.08 26.50 -4.13
CA ASN A 17 3.61 25.87 -2.92
C ASN A 17 2.59 24.90 -2.29
N ALA A 18 1.89 24.09 -3.08
CA ALA A 18 0.97 23.09 -2.52
C ALA A 18 1.75 21.81 -2.10
N PRO A 19 1.29 21.09 -1.07
CA PRO A 19 1.82 19.76 -0.73
C PRO A 19 1.64 18.78 -1.89
N ILE A 20 2.71 18.06 -2.23
CA ILE A 20 2.69 17.07 -3.32
C ILE A 20 3.11 15.70 -2.79
N ILE A 21 2.35 14.67 -3.14
CA ILE A 21 2.75 13.28 -2.95
C ILE A 21 3.65 12.88 -4.12
N THR A 22 4.76 12.23 -3.82
CA THR A 22 5.73 11.71 -4.79
C THR A 22 6.12 10.29 -4.42
N SER A 23 5.95 9.35 -5.35
CA SER A 23 6.51 8.00 -5.25
C SER A 23 8.03 8.03 -5.30
N LEU A 24 8.63 7.27 -4.41
CA LEU A 24 10.06 7.04 -4.37
C LEU A 24 10.40 5.86 -5.27
N PRO A 25 11.48 5.95 -6.06
CA PRO A 25 11.87 4.88 -6.97
C PRO A 25 12.15 3.56 -6.22
N GLY A 26 11.88 2.42 -6.86
CA GLY A 26 11.99 1.08 -6.26
C GLY A 26 13.37 0.64 -5.76
N ASN A 27 14.39 1.50 -5.86
CA ASN A 27 15.75 1.24 -5.37
C ASN A 27 16.02 1.85 -3.99
N VAL A 28 14.98 2.35 -3.30
CA VAL A 28 15.14 2.81 -1.91
C VAL A 28 15.52 1.64 -1.01
N PRO A 29 16.63 1.74 -0.24
CA PRO A 29 16.97 0.75 0.76
C PRO A 29 15.80 0.58 1.74
N SER A 30 15.18 -0.58 1.74
CA SER A 30 14.02 -0.89 2.58
C SER A 30 14.23 -2.22 3.29
N HIS A 31 13.49 -2.42 4.38
CA HIS A 31 13.53 -3.69 5.10
C HIS A 31 13.04 -4.82 4.18
N ARG A 32 13.63 -6.02 4.28
CA ARG A 32 13.24 -7.21 3.48
C ARG A 32 11.74 -7.44 3.40
N ARG A 33 11.03 -7.20 4.51
CA ARG A 33 9.57 -7.30 4.58
C ARG A 33 8.84 -6.40 3.56
N HIS A 34 9.28 -5.16 3.39
CA HIS A 34 8.65 -4.23 2.46
C HIS A 34 8.90 -4.62 1.01
N TYR A 35 10.05 -5.25 0.72
CA TYR A 35 10.32 -5.86 -0.56
C TYR A 35 9.39 -7.05 -0.84
N VAL A 36 9.21 -7.97 0.13
CA VAL A 36 8.29 -9.12 0.00
C VAL A 36 6.83 -8.65 -0.16
N GLN A 37 6.45 -7.58 0.54
CA GLN A 37 5.13 -6.94 0.39
C GLN A 37 4.93 -6.30 -0.99
N GLN A 38 5.99 -6.18 -1.80
CA GLN A 38 5.98 -5.47 -3.08
C GLN A 38 5.54 -4.01 -2.91
N SER A 39 5.91 -3.39 -1.79
CA SER A 39 5.50 -2.03 -1.44
C SER A 39 6.33 -0.97 -2.15
N GLU A 40 5.67 0.07 -2.65
CA GLU A 40 6.30 1.32 -3.08
C GLU A 40 6.13 2.39 -1.99
N TYR A 41 7.20 3.16 -1.74
CA TYR A 41 7.16 4.25 -0.76
C TYR A 41 6.78 5.55 -1.42
N THR A 42 6.12 6.41 -0.66
CA THR A 42 5.75 7.75 -1.09
C THR A 42 6.08 8.75 0.02
N ILE A 43 6.38 9.98 -0.38
CA ILE A 43 6.53 11.11 0.54
C ILE A 43 5.56 12.21 0.16
N CYS A 44 5.11 13.00 1.14
CA CYS A 44 4.37 14.22 0.91
C CYS A 44 5.23 15.41 1.36
N ALA A 45 5.46 16.38 0.48
CA ALA A 45 6.29 17.54 0.79
C ALA A 45 5.79 18.83 0.14
N GLU A 46 6.11 19.95 0.76
CA GLU A 46 5.77 21.30 0.29
C GLU A 46 7.03 22.15 0.18
N LYS A 47 7.11 22.98 -0.87
CA LYS A 47 8.15 24.03 -0.98
C LYS A 47 7.72 25.25 -0.16
N THR A 48 8.46 25.55 0.89
CA THR A 48 8.24 26.73 1.75
C THR A 48 9.36 27.76 1.55
N LYS A 49 9.24 28.94 2.18
CA LYS A 49 10.32 29.95 2.18
C LYS A 49 11.61 29.45 2.83
N GLN A 50 11.50 28.46 3.71
CA GLN A 50 12.59 27.87 4.48
C GLN A 50 13.19 26.62 3.81
N GLY A 51 12.65 26.18 2.66
CA GLY A 51 13.04 24.97 1.96
C GLY A 51 11.91 23.96 1.81
N VAL A 52 12.27 22.71 1.46
CA VAL A 52 11.30 21.61 1.33
C VAL A 52 11.01 21.03 2.70
N MET A 53 9.72 21.00 3.08
CA MET A 53 9.26 20.45 4.35
C MET A 53 8.36 19.24 4.11
N TYR A 54 8.48 18.23 4.96
CA TYR A 54 7.55 17.10 4.94
C TYR A 54 6.17 17.53 5.45
N MET A 55 5.14 17.04 4.78
CA MET A 55 3.75 17.29 5.10
C MET A 55 2.99 15.98 5.31
N LEU A 56 1.81 16.07 5.91
CA LEU A 56 0.87 14.95 5.99
C LEU A 56 0.32 14.65 4.58
N HIS A 57 0.17 13.37 4.23
CA HIS A 57 -0.41 12.97 2.93
C HIS A 57 -1.85 13.48 2.77
N GLU A 58 -2.61 13.56 3.86
CA GLU A 58 -3.97 14.12 3.90
C GLU A 58 -4.04 15.54 3.35
N ASN A 59 -2.98 16.34 3.55
CA ASN A 59 -2.93 17.73 3.09
C ASN A 59 -2.87 17.83 1.56
N ALA A 60 -2.30 16.82 0.88
CA ALA A 60 -2.28 16.78 -0.57
C ALA A 60 -3.66 16.48 -1.19
N PHE A 61 -4.63 16.00 -0.39
CA PHE A 61 -6.01 15.77 -0.82
C PHE A 61 -6.97 16.91 -0.43
N ALA A 62 -6.59 17.75 0.54
CA ALA A 62 -7.44 18.82 1.06
C ALA A 62 -7.63 20.02 0.10
N GLY A 63 -6.81 20.13 -0.94
CA GLY A 63 -6.86 21.22 -1.92
C GLY A 63 -6.51 20.81 -3.35
N ALA A 64 -6.52 19.51 -3.66
CA ALA A 64 -6.29 19.03 -5.02
C ALA A 64 -7.46 19.44 -5.91
N GLU A 65 -7.17 20.03 -7.08
CA GLU A 65 -8.16 20.14 -8.15
C GLU A 65 -8.61 18.73 -8.57
N GLU A 66 -9.86 18.61 -9.03
CA GLU A 66 -10.44 17.32 -9.42
C GLU A 66 -9.52 16.60 -10.43
N GLY A 67 -8.93 15.48 -10.02
CA GLY A 67 -8.27 14.53 -10.94
C GLY A 67 -6.75 14.36 -10.81
N GLU A 68 -6.05 15.12 -9.95
CA GLU A 68 -4.60 14.94 -9.78
C GLU A 68 -4.23 13.74 -8.90
N ASN A 69 -4.81 13.66 -7.69
CA ASN A 69 -4.67 12.52 -6.77
C ASN A 69 -6.06 11.94 -6.49
N LEU A 70 -6.23 10.63 -6.61
CA LEU A 70 -7.51 9.96 -6.35
C LEU A 70 -7.44 9.19 -5.03
N LEU A 71 -8.43 9.35 -4.16
CA LEU A 71 -8.51 8.67 -2.87
C LEU A 71 -9.83 7.90 -2.77
N TRP A 72 -9.74 6.61 -2.48
CA TRP A 72 -10.89 5.76 -2.21
C TRP A 72 -10.85 5.21 -0.79
N LYS A 73 -12.03 5.14 -0.19
CA LYS A 73 -12.25 4.44 1.07
C LYS A 73 -13.05 3.17 0.81
N PHE A 74 -12.49 2.04 1.21
CA PHE A 74 -13.12 0.74 1.10
C PHE A 74 -13.48 0.19 2.48
N THR A 75 -14.68 -0.35 2.58
CA THR A 75 -15.08 -1.25 3.67
C THR A 75 -14.99 -2.66 3.14
N LEU A 76 -13.98 -3.42 3.57
CA LEU A 76 -13.83 -4.81 3.18
C LEU A 76 -14.69 -5.69 4.10
N PRO A 77 -15.68 -6.43 3.60
CA PRO A 77 -16.48 -7.30 4.44
C PRO A 77 -15.65 -8.52 4.86
N ILE A 78 -15.91 -9.03 6.08
CA ILE A 78 -15.16 -10.15 6.64
C ILE A 78 -15.29 -11.43 5.79
N SER A 79 -16.38 -11.57 5.04
CA SER A 79 -16.60 -12.67 4.09
C SER A 79 -15.52 -12.74 3.00
N GLU A 80 -14.89 -11.61 2.66
CA GLU A 80 -13.83 -11.56 1.65
C GLU A 80 -12.45 -11.96 2.19
N ARG A 81 -12.32 -12.18 3.51
CA ARG A 81 -11.02 -12.46 4.13
C ARG A 81 -10.29 -13.63 3.46
N ILE A 82 -10.96 -14.75 3.26
CA ILE A 82 -10.34 -15.94 2.67
C ILE A 82 -10.00 -15.72 1.20
N ASN A 83 -10.87 -15.03 0.44
CA ASN A 83 -10.61 -14.69 -0.96
C ASN A 83 -9.37 -13.80 -1.09
N VAL A 84 -9.26 -12.77 -0.26
CA VAL A 84 -8.10 -11.86 -0.23
C VAL A 84 -6.83 -12.59 0.19
N LEU A 85 -6.89 -13.40 1.26
CA LEU A 85 -5.73 -14.18 1.71
C LEU A 85 -5.24 -15.17 0.65
N LYS A 86 -6.15 -15.78 -0.13
CA LYS A 86 -5.78 -16.63 -1.26
C LYS A 86 -5.01 -15.87 -2.34
N ILE A 87 -5.48 -14.67 -2.69
CA ILE A 87 -4.81 -13.81 -3.69
C ILE A 87 -3.42 -13.42 -3.20
N LEU A 88 -3.31 -12.99 -1.95
CA LEU A 88 -2.03 -12.60 -1.35
C LEU A 88 -1.05 -13.78 -1.26
N ASP A 89 -1.52 -14.97 -0.88
CA ASP A 89 -0.66 -16.16 -0.82
C ASP A 89 -0.11 -16.55 -2.20
N ASN A 90 -0.92 -16.42 -3.27
CA ASN A 90 -0.46 -16.63 -4.65
C ASN A 90 0.62 -15.62 -5.09
N MET A 91 0.70 -14.47 -4.44
CA MET A 91 1.73 -13.44 -4.65
C MET A 91 2.92 -13.60 -3.69
N ASN A 92 2.97 -14.69 -2.91
CA ASN A 92 3.92 -14.94 -1.84
C ASN A 92 3.90 -13.86 -0.73
N ILE A 93 2.75 -13.22 -0.53
CA ILE A 93 2.49 -12.28 0.57
C ILE A 93 1.71 -13.06 1.64
N ASN A 94 2.44 -13.82 2.46
CA ASN A 94 1.89 -14.64 3.54
C ASN A 94 2.69 -14.46 4.84
N SER A 95 2.15 -14.94 5.97
CA SER A 95 2.79 -14.78 7.28
C SER A 95 4.23 -15.27 7.27
N LEU A 96 4.50 -16.44 6.69
CA LEU A 96 5.85 -17.01 6.63
C LEU A 96 6.83 -16.09 5.88
N ALA A 97 6.49 -15.65 4.68
CA ALA A 97 7.35 -14.79 3.88
C ALA A 97 7.60 -13.42 4.53
N LEU A 98 6.64 -12.93 5.33
CA LEU A 98 6.72 -11.65 6.02
C LEU A 98 7.48 -11.70 7.35
N PHE A 99 7.38 -12.80 8.11
CA PHE A 99 7.89 -12.84 9.48
C PHE A 99 9.02 -13.85 9.69
N ASP A 100 9.06 -14.92 8.90
CA ASP A 100 10.11 -15.94 8.92
C ASP A 100 10.32 -16.55 10.32
N THR A 101 9.22 -17.03 10.91
CA THR A 101 9.18 -17.64 12.25
C THR A 101 8.43 -18.97 12.20
N GLU A 102 8.65 -19.83 13.20
CA GLU A 102 7.93 -21.10 13.30
C GLU A 102 6.41 -20.91 13.43
N ASP A 103 5.98 -19.93 14.23
CA ASP A 103 4.56 -19.58 14.36
C ASP A 103 3.96 -19.14 13.00
N SER A 104 4.70 -18.34 12.23
CA SER A 104 4.22 -17.84 10.94
C SER A 104 4.23 -18.93 9.84
N LEU A 105 5.11 -19.92 9.97
CA LEU A 105 5.04 -21.17 9.19
C LEU A 105 3.75 -21.92 9.50
N MET A 106 3.45 -22.14 10.78
CA MET A 106 2.24 -22.86 11.20
C MET A 106 0.97 -22.15 10.75
N GLU A 107 0.89 -20.82 10.89
CA GLU A 107 -0.22 -20.02 10.36
C GLU A 107 -0.41 -20.20 8.86
N THR A 108 0.68 -20.21 8.09
CA THR A 108 0.64 -20.35 6.63
C THR A 108 0.17 -21.75 6.23
N VAL A 109 0.64 -22.79 6.90
CA VAL A 109 0.19 -24.18 6.68
C VAL A 109 -1.29 -24.31 7.00
N VAL A 110 -1.73 -23.77 8.15
CA VAL A 110 -3.15 -23.82 8.56
C VAL A 110 -4.04 -23.10 7.54
N LEU A 111 -3.64 -21.92 7.08
CA LEU A 111 -4.35 -21.18 6.05
C LEU A 111 -4.52 -22.04 4.78
N ARG A 112 -3.43 -22.62 4.27
CA ARG A 112 -3.44 -23.39 3.03
C ARG A 112 -4.28 -24.65 3.13
N GLU A 113 -4.08 -25.45 4.17
CA GLU A 113 -4.72 -26.76 4.29
C GLU A 113 -6.20 -26.66 4.69
N PHE A 114 -6.55 -25.77 5.62
CA PHE A 114 -7.90 -25.74 6.17
C PHE A 114 -8.82 -24.71 5.49
N TYR A 115 -8.27 -23.69 4.84
CA TYR A 115 -9.08 -22.60 4.27
C TYR A 115 -8.95 -22.44 2.76
N LEU A 116 -7.81 -22.79 2.15
CA LEU A 116 -7.59 -22.60 0.71
C LEU A 116 -7.78 -23.87 -0.12
N ASN A 117 -7.39 -25.03 0.43
CA ASN A 117 -7.59 -26.34 -0.19
C ASN A 117 -9.07 -26.76 -0.07
N LYS A 118 -9.70 -27.04 -1.21
CA LYS A 118 -11.12 -27.42 -1.31
C LYS A 118 -11.38 -28.92 -1.13
N GLU A 119 -10.35 -29.73 -0.88
CA GLU A 119 -10.52 -31.20 -0.80
C GLU A 119 -11.08 -31.70 0.55
N HIS A 120 -11.42 -30.80 1.47
CA HIS A 120 -11.94 -31.13 2.80
C HIS A 120 -13.32 -30.51 3.14
N LEU A 121 -14.07 -30.05 2.12
CA LEU A 121 -15.48 -29.66 2.21
C LEU A 121 -16.29 -30.36 1.11
#